data_AF-A0A2G2FIU3-F1
#
_entry.id   AF-A0A2G2FIU3-F1
#
_cell.length_a   1.000
_cell.length_b   1.000
_cell.length_c   1.000
_cell.angle_alpha   90.00
_cell.angle_beta   90.00
_cell.angle_gamma   90.00
#
_symmetry.space_group_name_H-M   'P 1'
#
loop_
_entity.id
_entity.type
_entity.pdbx_description
1 polymer ?
#
loop_
_entity_poly.entity_id
_entity_poly.type
_entity_poly.pdbx_seq_one_letter_code
_entity_poly.pdbx_strand_id
1 'polypeptide(L)'
;MMKMKIILFISFLSLFLMSCSDYQKVVKSDNYEEKANVADRLYDHGSYSKALTLYEQVYQRFPQTGRGELAYYRLAKSYYEMGDYYMAGYYFNNFPKRYPSSEKVEECLFMTGICSVKSSPEASLDQEETHLALNDFQVFVQRFPNSDLIDSCNRVMDRLRFKLETKDFNSVKLYDKTEQYRAALVSAETFLEEYPQSSYKEDVAFIALDNAYNLAMNSIFSKKKERLEKVLELHGKYVTVFEKRSYQNQATKIYESIGEELSRVDEQYDYNEILAAYEKSKTTSKEKKTTYLKETLKRYDNFAKKYPESEYLNKVKNLKEKAEEELINI
;
A
#
# COMPACT_ATOMS: atom_id res chain seq x y z
N MET A 1 68.42 -32.46 12.82
CA MET A 1 67.03 -32.36 13.35
C MET A 1 66.08 -31.57 12.45
N MET A 2 66.45 -30.38 11.95
CA MET A 2 65.55 -29.54 11.14
C MET A 2 65.12 -30.17 9.80
N LYS A 3 66.03 -30.86 9.10
CA LYS A 3 65.73 -31.61 7.86
C LYS A 3 64.70 -32.73 8.06
N MET A 4 64.74 -33.43 9.20
CA MET A 4 63.82 -34.53 9.50
C MET A 4 62.41 -34.03 9.84
N LYS A 5 62.31 -32.87 10.50
CA LYS A 5 61.03 -32.18 10.74
C LYS A 5 60.40 -31.65 9.44
N ILE A 6 61.21 -31.14 8.51
CA ILE A 6 60.75 -30.68 7.19
C ILE A 6 60.25 -31.88 6.35
N ILE A 7 60.95 -33.01 6.35
CA ILE A 7 60.51 -34.22 5.64
C ILE A 7 59.20 -34.78 6.25
N LEU A 8 59.06 -34.80 7.58
CA LEU A 8 57.82 -35.19 8.24
C LEU A 8 56.67 -34.23 7.95
N PHE A 9 56.95 -32.92 7.88
CA PHE A 9 55.94 -31.91 7.51
C PHE A 9 55.50 -32.05 6.05
N ILE A 10 56.43 -32.28 5.12
CA ILE A 10 56.12 -32.53 3.69
C ILE A 10 55.36 -33.86 3.52
N SER A 11 55.71 -34.89 4.28
CA SER A 11 55.00 -36.18 4.30
C SER A 11 53.60 -36.09 4.92
N PHE A 12 53.41 -35.20 5.90
CA PHE A 12 52.09 -34.93 6.48
C PHE A 12 51.24 -34.07 5.54
N LEU A 13 51.86 -33.11 4.84
CA LEU A 13 51.20 -32.27 3.84
C LEU A 13 50.82 -33.06 2.57
N SER A 14 51.59 -34.08 2.19
CA SER A 14 51.26 -34.96 1.05
C SER A 14 50.06 -35.87 1.33
N LEU A 15 49.77 -36.20 2.58
CA LEU A 15 48.55 -36.92 2.98
C LEU A 15 47.27 -36.09 2.72
N PHE A 16 47.35 -34.75 2.73
CA PHE A 16 46.23 -33.88 2.36
C PHE A 16 46.03 -33.74 0.84
N LEU A 17 47.03 -34.06 0.01
CA LEU A 17 46.97 -33.95 -1.46
C LEU A 17 46.29 -35.16 -2.14
N MET A 18 46.02 -36.25 -1.41
CA MET A 18 45.39 -37.48 -1.93
C MET A 18 43.85 -37.48 -1.84
N SER A 19 43.22 -36.45 -1.27
CA SER A 19 41.76 -36.40 -1.13
C SER A 19 41.06 -35.85 -2.38
N CYS A 20 41.28 -36.48 -3.54
CA CYS A 20 40.36 -36.33 -4.66
C CYS A 20 39.13 -37.20 -4.37
N SER A 21 38.09 -36.59 -3.78
CA SER A 21 36.84 -37.30 -3.48
C SER A 21 36.24 -37.93 -4.74
N ASP A 22 35.55 -39.07 -4.63
CA ASP A 22 34.90 -39.72 -5.76
C ASP A 22 33.89 -38.78 -6.46
N TYR A 23 33.28 -37.86 -5.72
CA TYR A 23 32.50 -36.76 -6.28
C TYR A 23 33.29 -35.92 -7.29
N GLN A 24 34.53 -35.52 -6.98
CA GLN A 24 35.35 -34.71 -7.87
C GLN A 24 35.75 -35.46 -9.15
N LYS A 25 35.87 -36.80 -9.08
CA LYS A 25 36.06 -37.64 -10.27
C LYS A 25 34.81 -37.58 -11.16
N VAL A 26 33.62 -37.71 -10.56
CA VAL A 26 32.34 -37.61 -11.29
C VAL A 26 32.16 -36.25 -11.95
N VAL A 27 32.38 -35.15 -11.20
CA VAL A 27 32.28 -33.77 -11.71
C VAL A 27 33.14 -33.56 -12.96
N LYS A 28 34.37 -34.09 -12.96
CA LYS A 28 35.33 -33.92 -14.07
C LYS A 28 35.14 -34.91 -15.22
N SER A 29 34.35 -35.96 -15.02
CA SER A 29 34.13 -36.97 -16.06
C SER A 29 33.26 -36.45 -17.20
N ASP A 30 33.36 -37.06 -18.38
CA ASP A 30 32.41 -36.84 -19.49
C ASP A 30 31.24 -37.84 -19.45
N ASN A 31 31.10 -38.60 -18.37
CA ASN A 31 30.00 -39.54 -18.16
C ASN A 31 28.80 -38.84 -17.52
N TYR A 32 28.01 -38.17 -18.36
CA TYR A 32 26.87 -37.39 -17.89
C TYR A 32 25.71 -38.23 -17.34
N GLU A 33 25.59 -39.49 -17.73
CA GLU A 33 24.61 -40.40 -17.13
C GLU A 33 25.00 -40.73 -15.68
N GLU A 34 26.29 -40.97 -15.44
CA GLU A 34 26.81 -41.09 -14.08
C GLU A 34 26.66 -39.81 -13.27
N LYS A 35 26.89 -38.63 -13.87
CA LYS A 35 26.60 -37.33 -13.22
C LYS A 35 25.14 -37.22 -12.78
N ALA A 36 24.20 -37.57 -13.65
CA ALA A 36 22.77 -37.54 -13.33
C ALA A 36 22.44 -38.48 -12.17
N ASN A 37 22.89 -39.73 -12.23
CA ASN A 37 22.62 -40.72 -11.19
C ASN A 37 23.28 -40.37 -9.84
N VAL A 38 24.47 -39.75 -9.85
CA VAL A 38 25.12 -39.25 -8.65
C VAL A 38 24.40 -38.00 -8.11
N ALA A 39 23.94 -37.10 -8.97
CA ALA A 39 23.14 -35.93 -8.60
C ALA A 39 21.85 -36.34 -7.89
N ASP A 40 21.12 -37.32 -8.44
CA ASP A 40 19.90 -37.87 -7.83
C ASP A 40 20.16 -38.43 -6.44
N ARG A 41 21.21 -39.27 -6.28
CA ARG A 41 21.61 -39.76 -4.95
C ARG A 41 21.96 -38.63 -3.99
N LEU A 42 22.73 -37.64 -4.44
CA LEU A 42 23.11 -36.51 -3.59
C LEU A 42 21.89 -35.69 -3.17
N TYR A 43 20.96 -35.45 -4.09
CA TYR A 43 19.72 -34.76 -3.83
C TYR A 43 18.89 -35.49 -2.79
N ASP A 44 18.70 -36.81 -2.95
CA ASP A 44 17.91 -37.64 -2.03
C ASP A 44 18.55 -37.72 -0.62
N HIS A 45 19.87 -37.53 -0.51
CA HIS A 45 20.59 -37.43 0.76
C HIS A 45 20.71 -36.00 1.29
N GLY A 46 20.00 -35.02 0.71
CA GLY A 46 20.01 -33.62 1.14
C GLY A 46 21.30 -32.86 0.81
N SER A 47 22.20 -33.43 0.02
CA SER A 47 23.44 -32.78 -0.43
C SER A 47 23.18 -31.85 -1.63
N TYR A 48 22.25 -30.91 -1.47
CA TYR A 48 21.70 -30.09 -2.55
C TYR A 48 22.75 -29.26 -3.29
N SER A 49 23.72 -28.67 -2.59
CA SER A 49 24.79 -27.89 -3.22
C SER A 49 25.63 -28.72 -4.21
N LYS A 50 25.95 -29.98 -3.85
CA LYS A 50 26.70 -30.89 -4.73
C LYS A 50 25.82 -31.44 -5.86
N ALA A 51 24.56 -31.75 -5.56
CA ALA A 51 23.60 -32.20 -6.57
C ALA A 51 23.39 -31.13 -7.65
N LEU A 52 23.25 -29.87 -7.24
CA LEU A 52 23.07 -28.71 -8.10
C LEU A 52 24.19 -28.57 -9.14
N THR A 53 25.45 -28.65 -8.73
CA THR A 53 26.60 -28.59 -9.66
C THR A 53 26.52 -29.66 -10.75
N LEU A 54 26.11 -30.88 -10.39
CA LEU A 54 25.99 -31.97 -11.36
C LEU A 54 24.75 -31.79 -12.24
N TYR A 55 23.61 -31.36 -11.69
CA TYR A 55 22.41 -31.06 -12.46
C TYR A 55 22.63 -29.94 -13.49
N GLU A 56 23.37 -28.89 -13.14
CA GLU A 56 23.75 -27.82 -14.08
C GLU A 56 24.50 -28.39 -15.30
N GLN A 57 25.49 -29.26 -15.06
CA GLN A 57 26.27 -29.86 -16.14
C GLN A 57 25.44 -30.80 -17.01
N VAL A 58 24.58 -31.62 -16.40
CA VAL A 58 23.65 -32.50 -17.12
C VAL A 58 22.70 -31.69 -18.00
N TYR A 59 22.09 -30.65 -17.43
CA TYR A 59 21.17 -29.77 -18.14
C TYR A 59 21.86 -29.01 -19.28
N GLN A 60 23.06 -28.46 -19.07
CA GLN A 60 23.82 -27.76 -20.12
C GLN A 60 24.14 -28.67 -21.32
N ARG A 61 24.42 -29.96 -21.07
CA ARG A 61 24.77 -30.90 -22.12
C ARG A 61 23.55 -31.42 -22.89
N PHE A 62 22.43 -31.65 -22.21
CA PHE A 62 21.24 -32.32 -22.77
C PHE A 62 19.91 -31.63 -22.46
N PRO A 63 19.75 -30.32 -22.72
CA PRO A 63 18.60 -29.55 -22.25
C PRO A 63 17.26 -29.99 -22.86
N GLN A 64 17.26 -30.63 -24.03
CA GLN A 64 16.04 -31.04 -24.75
C GLN A 64 15.62 -32.49 -24.47
N THR A 65 16.27 -33.17 -23.53
CA THR A 65 15.98 -34.57 -23.18
C THR A 65 15.18 -34.65 -21.87
N GLY A 66 14.53 -35.79 -21.61
CA GLY A 66 13.88 -36.04 -20.31
C GLY A 66 14.85 -35.96 -19.12
N ARG A 67 16.12 -36.35 -19.32
CA ARG A 67 17.19 -36.16 -18.32
C ARG A 67 17.49 -34.68 -18.08
N GLY A 68 17.52 -33.86 -19.14
CA GLY A 68 17.69 -32.41 -19.04
C GLY A 68 16.52 -31.73 -18.33
N GLU A 69 15.29 -32.13 -18.65
CA GLU A 69 14.08 -31.64 -17.97
C GLU A 69 14.11 -31.95 -16.47
N LEU A 70 14.38 -33.21 -16.10
CA LEU A 70 14.46 -33.61 -14.70
C LEU A 70 15.61 -32.88 -13.98
N ALA A 71 16.77 -32.74 -14.62
CA ALA A 71 17.90 -32.01 -14.05
C ALA A 71 17.55 -30.53 -13.82
N TYR A 72 16.89 -29.86 -14.76
CA TYR A 72 16.47 -28.47 -14.61
C TYR A 72 15.46 -28.28 -13.46
N TYR A 73 14.49 -29.20 -13.34
CA TYR A 73 13.54 -29.22 -12.22
C TYR A 73 14.23 -29.46 -10.88
N ARG A 74 15.10 -30.48 -10.78
CA ARG A 74 15.80 -30.80 -9.52
C ARG A 74 16.83 -29.74 -9.14
N LEU A 75 17.39 -29.04 -10.12
CA LEU A 75 18.21 -27.85 -9.90
C LEU A 75 17.39 -26.74 -9.25
N ALA A 76 16.20 -26.43 -9.76
CA ALA A 76 15.29 -25.45 -9.13
C ALA A 76 14.93 -25.84 -7.70
N LYS A 77 14.57 -27.12 -7.48
CA LYS A 77 14.32 -27.65 -6.14
C LYS A 77 15.55 -27.58 -5.23
N SER A 78 16.75 -27.83 -5.76
CA SER A 78 17.98 -27.78 -4.96
C SER A 78 18.22 -26.36 -4.43
N TYR A 79 18.03 -25.33 -5.26
CA TYR A 79 18.06 -23.94 -4.79
C TYR A 79 17.03 -23.68 -3.68
N TYR A 80 15.79 -24.15 -3.87
CA TYR A 80 14.72 -23.98 -2.88
C TYR A 80 15.07 -24.60 -1.53
N GLU A 81 15.56 -25.83 -1.52
CA GLU A 81 15.93 -26.55 -0.30
C GLU A 81 17.15 -25.92 0.40
N MET A 82 18.02 -25.22 -0.34
CA MET A 82 19.11 -24.43 0.25
C MET A 82 18.66 -23.06 0.77
N GLY A 83 17.39 -22.68 0.57
CA GLY A 83 16.86 -21.37 0.96
C GLY A 83 17.23 -20.23 0.00
N ASP A 84 17.84 -20.52 -1.15
CA ASP A 84 18.08 -19.54 -2.21
C ASP A 84 16.82 -19.39 -3.05
N TYR A 85 15.82 -18.73 -2.47
CA TYR A 85 14.50 -18.57 -3.09
C TYR A 85 14.53 -17.70 -4.35
N TYR A 86 15.50 -16.79 -4.46
CA TYR A 86 15.68 -15.99 -5.66
C TYR A 86 16.05 -16.85 -6.86
N MET A 87 17.11 -17.66 -6.73
CA MET A 87 17.51 -18.57 -7.81
C MET A 87 16.46 -19.66 -8.03
N ALA A 88 15.88 -20.22 -6.97
CA ALA A 88 14.81 -21.20 -7.09
C ALA A 88 13.63 -20.66 -7.91
N GLY A 89 13.12 -19.48 -7.55
CA GLY A 89 12.03 -18.79 -8.26
C GLY A 89 12.39 -18.53 -9.73
N TYR A 90 13.62 -18.11 -10.02
CA TYR A 90 14.10 -17.95 -11.38
C TYR A 90 14.00 -19.25 -12.19
N TYR A 91 14.51 -20.37 -11.67
CA TYR A 91 14.50 -21.64 -12.40
C TYR A 91 13.08 -22.22 -12.52
N PHE A 92 12.26 -22.13 -11.46
CA PHE A 92 10.87 -22.55 -11.50
C PHE A 92 10.05 -21.74 -12.52
N ASN A 93 10.18 -20.42 -12.55
CA ASN A 93 9.44 -19.56 -13.49
C ASN A 93 9.83 -19.81 -14.95
N ASN A 94 11.09 -20.19 -15.20
CA ASN A 94 11.55 -20.52 -16.54
C ASN A 94 11.21 -21.95 -16.99
N PHE A 95 10.92 -22.86 -16.05
CA PHE A 95 10.59 -24.26 -16.36
C PHE A 95 9.42 -24.39 -17.35
N PRO A 96 8.26 -23.73 -17.16
CA PRO A 96 7.13 -23.78 -18.09
C PRO A 96 7.42 -23.25 -19.50
N LYS A 97 8.41 -22.36 -19.62
CA LYS A 97 8.82 -21.78 -20.92
C LYS A 97 9.70 -22.76 -21.69
N ARG A 98 10.48 -23.57 -20.96
CA ARG A 98 11.40 -24.57 -21.52
C ARG A 98 10.72 -25.90 -21.80
N TYR A 99 9.83 -26.32 -20.91
CA TYR A 99 9.17 -27.63 -20.94
C TYR A 99 7.64 -27.47 -20.83
N PRO A 100 6.99 -26.81 -21.80
CA PRO A 100 5.57 -26.43 -21.70
C PRO A 100 4.61 -27.61 -21.59
N SER A 101 5.00 -28.80 -22.08
CA SER A 101 4.19 -30.02 -22.06
C SER A 101 4.48 -30.93 -20.85
N SER A 102 5.37 -30.53 -19.95
CA SER A 102 5.73 -31.34 -18.79
C SER A 102 4.62 -31.35 -17.75
N GLU A 103 4.40 -32.50 -17.12
CA GLU A 103 3.49 -32.64 -15.97
C GLU A 103 3.96 -31.82 -14.76
N LYS A 104 5.23 -31.40 -14.73
CA LYS A 104 5.81 -30.60 -13.63
C LYS A 104 5.52 -29.11 -13.74
N VAL A 105 4.91 -28.66 -14.84
CA VAL A 105 4.65 -27.22 -15.07
C VAL A 105 3.78 -26.63 -13.97
N GLU A 106 2.75 -27.37 -13.53
CA GLU A 106 1.86 -26.94 -12.46
C GLU A 106 2.63 -26.71 -11.16
N GLU A 107 3.37 -27.71 -10.69
CA GLU A 107 4.20 -27.59 -9.48
C GLU A 107 5.22 -26.46 -9.60
N CYS A 108 5.90 -26.30 -10.74
CA CYS A 108 6.88 -25.23 -10.94
C CYS A 108 6.24 -23.84 -10.85
N LEU A 109 5.06 -23.62 -11.41
CA LEU A 109 4.37 -22.32 -11.29
C LEU A 109 3.92 -22.05 -9.85
N PHE A 110 3.42 -23.08 -9.15
CA PHE A 110 3.11 -22.95 -7.73
C PHE A 110 4.36 -22.60 -6.91
N MET A 111 5.46 -23.32 -7.13
CA MET A 111 6.73 -23.10 -6.43
C MET A 111 7.35 -21.75 -6.74
N THR A 112 7.10 -21.18 -7.93
CA THR A 112 7.50 -19.79 -8.24
C THR A 112 6.84 -18.82 -7.25
N GLY A 113 5.52 -18.89 -7.07
CA GLY A 113 4.81 -18.06 -6.11
C GLY A 113 5.24 -18.30 -4.66
N ILE A 114 5.52 -19.55 -4.29
CA ILE A 114 6.04 -19.88 -2.95
C ILE A 114 7.42 -19.25 -2.72
N CYS A 115 8.32 -19.26 -3.70
CA CYS A 115 9.62 -18.58 -3.59
C CYS A 115 9.44 -17.08 -3.36
N SER A 116 8.57 -16.43 -4.14
CA SER A 116 8.25 -15.01 -3.98
C SER A 116 7.64 -14.70 -2.60
N VAL A 117 6.80 -15.59 -2.04
CA VAL A 117 6.30 -15.46 -0.65
C VAL A 117 7.41 -15.55 0.38
N LYS A 118 8.39 -16.43 0.18
CA LYS A 118 9.52 -16.57 1.09
C LYS A 118 10.45 -15.35 1.03
N SER A 119 10.49 -14.66 -0.11
CA SER A 119 11.20 -13.39 -0.29
C SER A 119 10.41 -12.17 0.20
N SER A 120 9.07 -12.28 0.34
CA SER A 120 8.18 -11.20 0.78
C SER A 120 8.50 -10.77 2.23
N PRO A 121 8.95 -9.52 2.45
CA PRO A 121 9.37 -9.06 3.77
C PRO A 121 8.18 -8.72 4.68
N GLU A 122 8.46 -8.32 5.92
CA GLU A 122 7.45 -7.79 6.85
C GLU A 122 6.83 -6.48 6.32
N ALA A 123 5.59 -6.19 6.73
CA ALA A 123 4.76 -5.10 6.18
C ALA A 123 5.43 -3.70 6.24
N SER A 124 6.32 -3.47 7.21
CA SER A 124 7.00 -2.18 7.37
C SER A 124 8.02 -1.86 6.26
N LEU A 125 8.51 -2.87 5.54
CA LEU A 125 9.53 -2.73 4.49
C LEU A 125 8.91 -2.58 3.10
N ASP A 126 9.74 -2.35 2.09
CA ASP A 126 9.31 -2.34 0.68
C ASP A 126 8.60 -3.65 0.31
N GLN A 127 7.54 -3.58 -0.51
CA GLN A 127 6.64 -4.70 -0.79
C GLN A 127 6.71 -5.21 -2.24
N GLU A 128 7.76 -4.89 -3.00
CA GLU A 128 7.93 -5.37 -4.38
C GLU A 128 7.78 -6.90 -4.49
N GLU A 129 8.46 -7.65 -3.62
CA GLU A 129 8.37 -9.12 -3.56
C GLU A 129 6.97 -9.64 -3.17
N THR A 130 6.21 -8.86 -2.39
CA THR A 130 4.82 -9.20 -2.05
C THR A 130 3.91 -9.07 -3.27
N HIS A 131 4.10 -8.02 -4.07
CA HIS A 131 3.35 -7.84 -5.33
C HIS A 131 3.74 -8.91 -6.37
N LEU A 132 5.03 -9.26 -6.45
CA LEU A 132 5.50 -10.35 -7.29
C LEU A 132 4.82 -11.67 -6.92
N ALA A 133 4.79 -12.01 -5.64
CA ALA A 133 4.12 -13.22 -5.15
C ALA A 133 2.62 -13.26 -5.49
N LEU A 134 1.91 -12.13 -5.35
CA LEU A 134 0.50 -12.04 -5.74
C LEU A 134 0.31 -12.31 -7.24
N ASN A 135 1.18 -11.73 -8.08
CA ASN A 135 1.14 -11.94 -9.52
C ASN A 135 1.44 -13.39 -9.90
N ASP A 136 2.45 -14.01 -9.28
CA ASP A 136 2.82 -15.40 -9.55
C ASP A 136 1.69 -16.38 -9.22
N PHE A 137 1.01 -16.21 -8.07
CA PHE A 137 -0.16 -17.02 -7.76
C PHE A 137 -1.35 -16.71 -8.65
N GLN A 138 -1.55 -15.46 -9.06
CA GLN A 138 -2.60 -15.12 -10.01
C GLN A 138 -2.37 -15.82 -11.36
N VAL A 139 -1.13 -15.88 -11.85
CA VAL A 139 -0.75 -16.64 -13.04
C VAL A 139 -1.03 -18.14 -12.85
N PHE A 140 -0.69 -18.71 -11.68
CA PHE A 140 -0.99 -20.10 -11.36
C PHE A 140 -2.50 -20.38 -11.41
N VAL A 141 -3.31 -19.58 -10.69
CA VAL A 141 -4.77 -19.74 -10.61
C VAL A 141 -5.42 -19.62 -11.99
N GLN A 142 -4.96 -18.68 -12.83
CA GLN A 142 -5.48 -18.51 -14.19
C GLN A 142 -5.14 -19.70 -15.10
N ARG A 143 -3.94 -20.27 -14.95
CA ARG A 143 -3.48 -21.37 -15.81
C ARG A 143 -4.00 -22.74 -15.37
N PHE A 144 -4.15 -22.95 -14.07
CA PHE A 144 -4.56 -24.22 -13.47
C PHE A 144 -5.79 -24.07 -12.55
N PRO A 145 -6.93 -23.56 -13.06
CA PRO A 145 -8.10 -23.22 -12.24
C PRO A 145 -8.77 -24.41 -11.54
N ASN A 146 -8.47 -25.64 -11.95
CA ASN A 146 -9.00 -26.87 -11.35
C ASN A 146 -7.97 -27.62 -10.49
N SER A 147 -6.83 -27.00 -10.17
CA SER A 147 -5.79 -27.60 -9.34
C SER A 147 -6.27 -27.79 -7.90
N ASP A 148 -5.85 -28.88 -7.26
CA ASP A 148 -6.04 -29.10 -5.82
C ASP A 148 -5.33 -28.04 -4.95
N LEU A 149 -4.41 -27.27 -5.54
CA LEU A 149 -3.65 -26.22 -4.86
C LEU A 149 -4.37 -24.85 -4.83
N ILE A 150 -5.49 -24.68 -5.55
CA ILE A 150 -6.21 -23.39 -5.67
C ILE A 150 -6.56 -22.79 -4.31
N ASP A 151 -7.10 -23.60 -3.39
CA ASP A 151 -7.46 -23.11 -2.06
C ASP A 151 -6.24 -22.62 -1.26
N SER A 152 -5.10 -23.30 -1.41
CA SER A 152 -3.84 -22.90 -0.77
C SER A 152 -3.32 -21.60 -1.36
N CYS A 153 -3.39 -21.44 -2.69
CA CYS A 153 -3.04 -20.19 -3.37
C CYS A 153 -3.90 -19.03 -2.89
N ASN A 154 -5.22 -19.19 -2.86
CA ASN A 154 -6.16 -18.16 -2.43
C ASN A 154 -5.87 -17.73 -0.97
N ARG A 155 -5.68 -18.69 -0.05
CA ARG A 155 -5.31 -18.38 1.34
C ARG A 155 -4.00 -17.61 1.46
N VAL A 156 -3.00 -17.94 0.64
CA VAL A 156 -1.73 -17.21 0.62
C VAL A 156 -1.92 -15.80 0.06
N MET A 157 -2.64 -15.64 -1.04
CA MET A 157 -2.94 -14.35 -1.65
C MET A 157 -3.70 -13.44 -0.69
N ASP A 158 -4.67 -13.96 0.06
CA ASP A 158 -5.42 -13.19 1.05
C ASP A 158 -4.52 -12.71 2.20
N ARG A 159 -3.59 -13.55 2.67
CA ARG A 159 -2.58 -13.14 3.65
C ARG A 159 -1.64 -12.05 3.12
N LEU A 160 -1.21 -12.14 1.86
CA LEU A 160 -0.37 -11.12 1.23
C LEU A 160 -1.12 -9.80 1.05
N ARG A 161 -2.39 -9.84 0.61
CA ARG A 161 -3.25 -8.64 0.53
C ARG A 161 -3.46 -8.00 1.89
N PHE A 162 -3.72 -8.81 2.92
CA PHE A 162 -3.84 -8.31 4.29
C PHE A 162 -2.53 -7.69 4.81
N LYS A 163 -1.36 -8.19 4.36
CA LYS A 163 -0.07 -7.58 4.66
C LYS A 163 0.06 -6.18 4.05
N LEU A 164 -0.35 -6.01 2.79
CA LEU A 164 -0.38 -4.70 2.10
C LEU A 164 -1.36 -3.74 2.79
N GLU A 165 -2.58 -4.20 3.07
CA GLU A 165 -3.58 -3.45 3.84
C GLU A 165 -3.01 -3.00 5.20
N THR A 166 -2.34 -3.90 5.92
CA THR A 166 -1.72 -3.57 7.22
C THR A 166 -0.62 -2.51 7.08
N LYS A 167 0.16 -2.52 6.00
CA LYS A 167 1.17 -1.48 5.72
C LYS A 167 0.51 -0.12 5.54
N ASP A 168 -0.55 -0.05 4.76
CA ASP A 168 -1.24 1.22 4.47
C ASP A 168 -1.97 1.75 5.70
N PHE A 169 -2.60 0.86 6.48
CA PHE A 169 -3.17 1.21 7.78
C PHE A 169 -2.12 1.78 8.74
N ASN A 170 -0.92 1.19 8.79
CA ASN A 170 0.16 1.71 9.62
C ASN A 170 0.64 3.09 9.16
N SER A 171 0.60 3.38 7.85
CA SER A 171 0.89 4.72 7.32
C SER A 171 -0.15 5.74 7.75
N VAL A 172 -1.44 5.41 7.68
CA VAL A 172 -2.54 6.26 8.19
C VAL A 172 -2.31 6.60 9.67
N LYS A 173 -2.07 5.57 10.49
CA LYS A 173 -1.79 5.74 11.92
C LYS A 173 -0.53 6.56 12.21
N LEU A 174 0.49 6.47 11.36
CA LEU A 174 1.71 7.24 11.54
C LEU A 174 1.44 8.73 11.33
N TYR A 175 0.71 9.10 10.28
CA TYR A 175 0.34 10.49 10.06
C TYR A 175 -0.56 11.04 11.15
N ASP A 176 -1.53 10.25 11.60
CA ASP A 176 -2.39 10.57 12.74
C ASP A 176 -1.58 10.83 14.01
N LYS A 177 -0.72 9.89 14.40
CA LYS A 177 0.14 9.99 15.59
C LYS A 177 1.13 11.17 15.54
N THR A 178 1.51 11.60 14.35
CA THR A 178 2.42 12.73 14.15
C THR A 178 1.69 14.06 13.90
N GLU A 179 0.37 14.09 14.12
CA GLU A 179 -0.50 15.26 13.96
C GLU A 179 -0.43 15.90 12.56
N GLN A 180 -0.08 15.09 11.55
CA GLN A 180 -0.07 15.52 10.16
C GLN A 180 -1.47 15.43 9.58
N TYR A 181 -2.40 16.23 10.12
CA TYR A 181 -3.85 16.11 9.91
C TYR A 181 -4.27 15.96 8.44
N ARG A 182 -3.68 16.76 7.55
CA ARG A 182 -3.99 16.68 6.11
C ARG A 182 -3.49 15.37 5.48
N ALA A 183 -2.30 14.92 5.84
CA ALA A 183 -1.75 13.67 5.31
C ALA A 183 -2.50 12.46 5.86
N ALA A 184 -2.85 12.49 7.15
CA ALA A 184 -3.68 11.47 7.79
C ALA A 184 -5.06 11.36 7.13
N LEU A 185 -5.74 12.49 6.91
CA LEU A 185 -7.02 12.50 6.20
C LEU A 185 -6.93 11.91 4.79
N VAL A 186 -5.99 12.40 3.97
CA VAL A 186 -5.85 11.93 2.58
C VAL A 186 -5.49 10.44 2.54
N SER A 187 -4.54 10.00 3.36
CA SER A 187 -4.16 8.59 3.41
C SER A 187 -5.30 7.69 3.93
N ALA A 188 -6.10 8.17 4.88
CA ALA A 188 -7.27 7.44 5.36
C ALA A 188 -8.37 7.33 4.28
N GLU A 189 -8.61 8.39 3.51
CA GLU A 189 -9.55 8.34 2.37
C GLU A 189 -9.07 7.34 1.31
N THR A 190 -7.79 7.39 0.92
CA THR A 190 -7.20 6.41 -0.01
C THR A 190 -7.34 4.98 0.51
N PHE A 191 -7.04 4.75 1.80
CA PHE A 191 -7.19 3.44 2.40
C PHE A 191 -8.63 2.91 2.32
N LEU A 192 -9.63 3.75 2.61
CA LEU A 192 -11.04 3.34 2.57
C LEU A 192 -11.54 3.06 1.14
N GLU A 193 -10.96 3.74 0.15
CA GLU A 193 -11.23 3.49 -1.26
C GLU A 193 -10.60 2.19 -1.75
N GLU A 194 -9.34 1.91 -1.37
CA GLU A 194 -8.61 0.72 -1.78
C GLU A 194 -9.06 -0.55 -1.03
N TYR A 195 -9.44 -0.41 0.25
CA TYR A 195 -9.77 -1.52 1.14
C TYR A 195 -11.16 -1.38 1.79
N PRO A 196 -12.26 -1.29 1.02
CA PRO A 196 -13.62 -1.06 1.55
C PRO A 196 -14.14 -2.22 2.45
N GLN A 197 -13.53 -3.41 2.33
CA GLN A 197 -13.86 -4.58 3.15
C GLN A 197 -12.85 -4.83 4.28
N SER A 198 -11.90 -3.91 4.47
CA SER A 198 -10.88 -4.00 5.51
C SER A 198 -11.50 -4.19 6.90
N SER A 199 -10.81 -4.97 7.73
CA SER A 199 -11.12 -5.05 9.16
C SER A 199 -10.79 -3.76 9.92
N TYR A 200 -9.89 -2.92 9.39
CA TYR A 200 -9.48 -1.63 9.94
C TYR A 200 -10.38 -0.46 9.52
N LYS A 201 -11.39 -0.70 8.67
CA LYS A 201 -12.20 0.37 8.06
C LYS A 201 -12.87 1.30 9.07
N GLU A 202 -13.30 0.78 10.22
CA GLU A 202 -13.93 1.61 11.26
C GLU A 202 -12.92 2.57 11.89
N ASP A 203 -11.76 2.03 12.29
CA ASP A 203 -10.66 2.80 12.88
C ASP A 203 -10.18 3.88 11.90
N VAL A 204 -9.98 3.52 10.64
CA VAL A 204 -9.51 4.46 9.60
C VAL A 204 -10.55 5.54 9.29
N ALA A 205 -11.85 5.18 9.23
CA ALA A 205 -12.91 6.16 9.03
C ALA A 205 -13.00 7.14 10.21
N PHE A 206 -12.78 6.67 11.43
CA PHE A 206 -12.70 7.55 12.59
C PHE A 206 -11.45 8.45 12.56
N ILE A 207 -10.28 7.91 12.21
CA ILE A 207 -9.04 8.70 12.03
C ILE A 207 -9.27 9.80 10.98
N ALA A 208 -9.92 9.48 9.86
CA ALA A 208 -10.27 10.48 8.84
C ALA A 208 -11.15 11.60 9.42
N LEU A 209 -12.19 11.23 10.17
CA LEU A 209 -13.09 12.19 10.81
C LEU A 209 -12.36 13.10 11.82
N ASP A 210 -11.57 12.51 12.71
CA ASP A 210 -10.84 13.24 13.75
C ASP A 210 -9.77 14.16 13.16
N ASN A 211 -9.02 13.70 12.16
CA ASN A 211 -8.01 14.53 11.50
C ASN A 211 -8.64 15.63 10.63
N ALA A 212 -9.78 15.38 9.98
CA ALA A 212 -10.54 16.43 9.29
C ALA A 212 -11.01 17.51 10.28
N TYR A 213 -11.50 17.11 11.45
CA TYR A 213 -11.91 18.01 12.52
C TYR A 213 -10.75 18.87 13.01
N ASN A 214 -9.63 18.27 13.38
CA ASN A 214 -8.45 18.99 13.82
C ASN A 214 -7.89 19.92 12.73
N LEU A 215 -7.91 19.50 11.47
CA LEU A 215 -7.53 20.35 10.34
C LEU A 215 -8.48 21.56 10.22
N ALA A 216 -9.80 21.36 10.32
CA ALA A 216 -10.80 22.41 10.21
C ALA A 216 -10.69 23.43 11.35
N MET A 217 -10.59 22.97 12.60
CA MET A 217 -10.53 23.85 13.77
C MET A 217 -9.29 24.74 13.77
N ASN A 218 -8.16 24.22 13.30
CA ASN A 218 -6.89 24.95 13.17
C ASN A 218 -6.74 25.74 11.84
N SER A 219 -7.79 25.84 11.04
CA SER A 219 -7.75 26.54 9.75
C SER A 219 -7.90 28.04 9.86
N ILE A 220 -7.24 28.76 8.96
CA ILE A 220 -7.59 30.14 8.64
C ILE A 220 -9.03 30.23 8.13
N PHE A 221 -9.68 31.36 8.41
CA PHE A 221 -11.09 31.60 8.11
C PHE A 221 -11.49 31.21 6.66
N SER A 222 -10.70 31.64 5.68
CA SER A 222 -10.98 31.45 4.25
C SER A 222 -11.03 29.98 3.80
N LYS A 223 -10.50 29.05 4.61
CA LYS A 223 -10.54 27.60 4.35
C LYS A 223 -11.44 26.86 5.34
N LYS A 224 -11.89 27.53 6.40
CA LYS A 224 -12.53 26.89 7.54
C LYS A 224 -13.91 26.34 7.19
N LYS A 225 -14.71 27.09 6.43
CA LYS A 225 -16.05 26.66 5.99
C LYS A 225 -16.02 25.33 5.23
N GLU A 226 -15.29 25.28 4.12
CA GLU A 226 -15.13 24.07 3.30
C GLU A 226 -14.65 22.87 4.12
N ARG A 227 -13.71 23.09 5.04
CA ARG A 227 -13.18 22.02 5.89
C ARG A 227 -14.17 21.55 6.94
N LEU A 228 -14.96 22.44 7.55
CA LEU A 228 -16.04 22.06 8.47
C LEU A 228 -17.15 21.29 7.76
N GLU A 229 -17.51 21.71 6.54
CA GLU A 229 -18.46 20.98 5.68
C GLU A 229 -17.95 19.57 5.36
N LYS A 230 -16.64 19.41 5.13
CA LYS A 230 -16.01 18.09 4.97
C LYS A 230 -16.13 17.23 6.24
N VAL A 231 -15.97 17.82 7.42
CA VAL A 231 -16.17 17.08 8.69
C VAL A 231 -17.61 16.60 8.82
N LEU A 232 -18.60 17.43 8.47
CA LEU A 232 -20.01 17.05 8.46
C LEU A 232 -20.29 15.88 7.52
N GLU A 233 -19.73 15.91 6.31
CA GLU A 233 -19.82 14.82 5.33
C GLU A 233 -19.27 13.52 5.92
N LEU A 234 -18.04 13.54 6.46
CA LEU A 234 -17.38 12.38 7.04
C LEU A 234 -18.13 11.83 8.26
N HIS A 235 -18.63 12.72 9.13
CA HIS A 235 -19.44 12.31 10.29
C HIS A 235 -20.72 11.60 9.83
N GLY A 236 -21.43 12.16 8.84
CA GLY A 236 -22.64 11.55 8.28
C GLY A 236 -22.37 10.15 7.72
N LYS A 237 -21.27 9.98 6.97
CA LYS A 237 -20.83 8.67 6.48
C LYS A 237 -20.50 7.73 7.64
N TYR A 238 -19.75 8.19 8.64
CA TYR A 238 -19.32 7.39 9.77
C TYR A 238 -20.52 6.83 10.56
N VAL A 239 -21.45 7.70 10.98
CA VAL A 239 -22.63 7.28 11.77
C VAL A 239 -23.55 6.36 10.97
N THR A 240 -23.67 6.58 9.66
CA THR A 240 -24.49 5.72 8.78
C THR A 240 -23.91 4.31 8.67
N VAL A 241 -22.58 4.17 8.60
CA VAL A 241 -21.91 2.87 8.36
C VAL A 241 -21.60 2.14 9.67
N PHE A 242 -21.30 2.85 10.75
CA PHE A 242 -20.74 2.30 12.00
C PHE A 242 -21.61 2.55 13.23
N GLU A 243 -22.93 2.58 13.08
CA GLU A 243 -23.86 2.83 14.17
C GLU A 243 -23.60 1.91 15.38
N LYS A 244 -23.51 2.49 16.60
CA LYS A 244 -23.28 1.78 17.89
C LYS A 244 -21.92 1.09 18.02
N ARG A 245 -20.89 1.64 17.38
CA ARG A 245 -19.51 1.13 17.45
C ARG A 245 -18.58 1.97 18.34
N SER A 246 -17.28 1.70 18.27
CA SER A 246 -16.27 2.04 19.29
C SER A 246 -16.09 3.53 19.50
N TYR A 247 -16.30 4.35 18.46
CA TYR A 247 -16.02 5.79 18.49
C TYR A 247 -17.26 6.69 18.48
N GLN A 248 -18.46 6.14 18.74
CA GLN A 248 -19.72 6.90 18.65
C GLN A 248 -19.71 8.17 19.52
N ASN A 249 -19.22 8.07 20.76
CA ASN A 249 -19.19 9.21 21.68
C ASN A 249 -18.25 10.31 21.18
N GLN A 250 -17.10 9.95 20.61
CA GLN A 250 -16.16 10.91 20.03
C GLN A 250 -16.75 11.56 18.78
N ALA A 251 -17.37 10.78 17.89
CA ALA A 251 -18.01 11.29 16.69
C ALA A 251 -19.13 12.29 17.02
N THR A 252 -19.98 12.00 18.03
CA THR A 252 -21.02 12.92 18.49
C THR A 252 -20.44 14.22 19.03
N LYS A 253 -19.37 14.17 19.84
CA LYS A 253 -18.68 15.37 20.34
C LYS A 253 -18.12 16.23 19.22
N ILE A 254 -17.53 15.60 18.19
CA ILE A 254 -17.05 16.31 17.00
C ILE A 254 -18.22 17.02 16.31
N TYR A 255 -19.35 16.34 16.10
CA TYR A 255 -20.53 16.91 15.45
C TYR A 255 -21.12 18.12 16.20
N GLU A 256 -21.24 18.02 17.51
CA GLU A 256 -21.69 19.14 18.35
C GLU A 256 -20.73 20.33 18.24
N SER A 257 -19.42 20.08 18.36
CA SER A 257 -18.40 21.13 18.28
C SER A 257 -18.35 21.84 16.92
N ILE A 258 -18.48 21.11 15.81
CA ILE A 258 -18.44 21.73 14.47
C ILE A 258 -19.74 22.48 14.15
N GLY A 259 -20.88 22.09 14.72
CA GLY A 259 -22.14 22.79 14.51
C GLY A 259 -22.09 24.24 15.01
N GLU A 260 -21.50 24.43 16.19
CA GLU A 260 -21.27 25.77 16.76
C GLU A 260 -20.29 26.58 15.90
N GLU A 261 -19.14 25.99 15.53
CA GLU A 261 -18.11 26.69 14.77
C GLU A 261 -18.58 27.03 13.34
N LEU A 262 -19.30 26.12 12.67
CA LEU A 262 -19.83 26.35 11.33
C LEU A 262 -20.85 27.49 11.33
N SER A 263 -21.71 27.56 12.35
CA SER A 263 -22.67 28.66 12.50
C SER A 263 -21.96 30.01 12.60
N ARG A 264 -20.90 30.11 13.40
CA ARG A 264 -20.07 31.33 13.52
C ARG A 264 -19.37 31.67 12.20
N VAL A 265 -18.81 30.67 11.53
CA VAL A 265 -18.11 30.86 10.26
C VAL A 265 -19.07 31.33 9.17
N ASP A 266 -20.25 30.71 9.06
CA ASP A 266 -21.29 31.08 8.09
C ASP A 266 -21.79 32.52 8.31
N GLU A 267 -22.01 32.90 9.56
CA GLU A 267 -22.39 34.27 9.93
C GLU A 267 -21.32 35.27 9.46
N GLN A 268 -20.05 35.02 9.76
CA GLN A 268 -18.95 35.89 9.33
C GLN A 268 -18.82 35.94 7.79
N TYR A 269 -19.08 34.83 7.08
CA TYR A 269 -19.09 34.82 5.62
C TYR A 269 -20.21 35.69 5.07
N ASP A 270 -21.44 35.51 5.57
CA ASP A 270 -22.60 36.30 5.13
C ASP A 270 -22.38 37.81 5.41
N TYR A 271 -21.76 38.14 6.55
CA TYR A 271 -21.31 39.51 6.87
C TYR A 271 -20.29 40.04 5.85
N ASN A 272 -19.26 39.27 5.55
CA ASN A 272 -18.20 39.66 4.60
C ASN A 272 -18.75 39.85 3.19
N GLU A 273 -19.77 39.09 2.78
CA GLU A 273 -20.42 39.26 1.48
C GLU A 273 -21.22 40.56 1.38
N ILE A 274 -21.85 41.01 2.48
CA ILE A 274 -22.51 42.33 2.54
C ILE A 274 -21.46 43.44 2.37
N LEU A 275 -20.37 43.36 3.12
CA LEU A 275 -19.25 44.30 2.99
C LEU A 275 -18.72 44.34 1.56
N ALA A 276 -18.45 43.18 0.96
CA ALA A 276 -17.92 43.08 -0.39
C ALA A 276 -18.89 43.66 -1.44
N ALA A 277 -20.20 43.41 -1.31
CA ALA A 277 -21.21 44.01 -2.17
C ALA A 277 -21.21 45.54 -2.05
N TYR A 278 -21.18 46.08 -0.82
CA TYR A 278 -21.14 47.51 -0.60
C TYR A 278 -19.86 48.15 -1.15
N GLU A 279 -18.70 47.53 -0.94
CA GLU A 279 -17.42 48.03 -1.49
C GLU A 279 -17.42 48.06 -3.02
N LYS A 280 -18.00 47.05 -3.68
CA LYS A 280 -18.16 47.04 -5.15
C LYS A 280 -19.04 48.19 -5.65
N SER A 281 -19.93 48.73 -4.81
CA SER A 281 -20.79 49.87 -5.16
C SER A 281 -20.01 51.17 -5.37
N LYS A 282 -18.76 51.27 -4.89
CA LYS A 282 -17.85 52.42 -5.10
C LYS A 282 -17.30 52.52 -6.54
N THR A 283 -17.94 51.84 -7.48
CA THR A 283 -17.68 51.91 -8.92
C THR A 283 -18.12 53.25 -9.52
N THR A 284 -17.47 53.67 -10.60
CA THR A 284 -17.82 54.89 -11.36
C THR A 284 -19.07 54.71 -12.24
N SER A 285 -19.42 53.48 -12.60
CA SER A 285 -20.62 53.18 -13.38
C SER A 285 -21.89 53.27 -12.51
N LYS A 286 -22.80 54.19 -12.88
CA LYS A 286 -24.08 54.44 -12.20
C LYS A 286 -24.94 53.16 -12.11
N GLU A 287 -25.06 52.44 -13.22
CA GLU A 287 -25.84 51.18 -13.29
C GLU A 287 -25.27 50.09 -12.37
N LYS A 288 -23.94 49.87 -12.41
CA LYS A 288 -23.27 48.91 -11.53
C LYS A 288 -23.39 49.31 -10.06
N LYS A 289 -23.26 50.60 -9.76
CA LYS A 289 -23.45 51.14 -8.40
C LYS A 289 -24.84 50.80 -7.87
N THR A 290 -25.91 51.14 -8.61
CA THR A 290 -27.30 50.80 -8.24
C THR A 290 -27.48 49.31 -8.01
N THR A 291 -26.87 48.47 -8.85
CA THR A 291 -26.94 47.01 -8.75
C THR A 291 -26.34 46.52 -7.43
N TYR A 292 -25.12 46.94 -7.11
CA TYR A 292 -24.42 46.51 -5.90
C TYR A 292 -25.05 47.06 -4.61
N LEU A 293 -25.61 48.27 -4.63
CA LEU A 293 -26.37 48.80 -3.49
C LEU A 293 -27.63 47.99 -3.23
N LYS A 294 -28.41 47.65 -4.27
CA LYS A 294 -29.57 46.75 -4.15
C LYS A 294 -29.17 45.36 -3.64
N GLU A 295 -28.04 44.82 -4.11
CA GLU A 295 -27.50 43.56 -3.62
C GLU A 295 -27.13 43.65 -2.12
N THR A 296 -26.50 44.74 -1.69
CA THR A 296 -26.18 45.00 -0.28
C THR A 296 -27.43 44.97 0.59
N LEU A 297 -28.50 45.67 0.19
CA LEU A 297 -29.78 45.68 0.92
C LEU A 297 -30.41 44.29 0.99
N LYS A 298 -30.47 43.56 -0.13
CA LYS A 298 -30.99 42.19 -0.17
C LYS A 298 -30.21 41.26 0.76
N ARG A 299 -28.87 41.37 0.77
CA ARG A 299 -28.01 40.55 1.63
C ARG A 299 -28.19 40.93 3.11
N TYR A 300 -28.34 42.21 3.43
CA TYR A 300 -28.70 42.67 4.77
C TYR A 300 -30.01 42.05 5.25
N ASP A 301 -31.08 42.12 4.45
CA ASP A 301 -32.40 41.58 4.84
C ASP A 301 -32.32 40.08 5.14
N ASN A 302 -31.60 39.33 4.30
CA ASN A 302 -31.34 37.91 4.52
C ASN A 302 -30.53 37.67 5.79
N PHE A 303 -29.49 38.47 6.03
CA PHE A 303 -28.63 38.35 7.21
C PHE A 303 -29.39 38.63 8.50
N ALA A 304 -30.14 39.74 8.57
CA ALA A 304 -30.92 40.12 9.75
C ALA A 304 -32.00 39.08 10.08
N LYS A 305 -32.58 38.45 9.05
CA LYS A 305 -33.53 37.34 9.24
C LYS A 305 -32.86 36.06 9.72
N LYS A 306 -31.66 35.75 9.21
CA LYS A 306 -30.93 34.50 9.52
C LYS A 306 -30.22 34.57 10.88
N TYR A 307 -29.71 35.75 11.26
CA TYR A 307 -28.93 35.98 12.48
C TYR A 307 -29.45 37.19 13.28
N PRO A 308 -30.66 37.09 13.87
CA PRO A 308 -31.28 38.20 14.60
C PRO A 308 -30.48 38.65 15.84
N GLU A 309 -29.67 37.75 16.42
CA GLU A 309 -28.85 38.00 17.62
C GLU A 309 -27.36 38.20 17.28
N SER A 310 -27.03 38.46 16.01
CA SER A 310 -25.65 38.63 15.54
C SER A 310 -24.96 39.85 16.15
N GLU A 311 -23.70 39.69 16.56
CA GLU A 311 -22.84 40.83 16.95
C GLU A 311 -22.52 41.76 15.76
N TYR A 312 -22.62 41.26 14.52
CA TYR A 312 -22.45 42.05 13.30
C TYR A 312 -23.68 42.88 12.92
N LEU A 313 -24.83 42.66 13.56
CA LEU A 313 -26.10 43.27 13.16
C LEU A 313 -26.02 44.81 13.08
N ASN A 314 -25.38 45.43 14.07
CA ASN A 314 -25.17 46.89 14.08
C ASN A 314 -24.26 47.36 12.93
N LYS A 315 -23.23 46.59 12.58
CA LYS A 315 -22.31 46.91 11.48
C LYS A 315 -23.02 46.80 10.14
N VAL A 316 -23.79 45.73 9.90
CA VAL A 316 -24.54 45.57 8.65
C VAL A 316 -25.69 46.56 8.53
N LYS A 317 -26.32 46.96 9.63
CA LYS A 317 -27.34 48.01 9.65
C LYS A 317 -26.77 49.36 9.19
N ASN A 318 -25.56 49.70 9.63
CA ASN A 318 -24.87 50.91 9.15
C ASN A 318 -24.62 50.87 7.63
N LEU A 319 -24.19 49.72 7.10
CA LEU A 319 -24.00 49.55 5.65
C LEU A 319 -25.32 49.69 4.89
N LYS A 320 -26.41 49.15 5.45
CA LYS A 320 -27.77 49.27 4.90
C LYS A 320 -28.21 50.75 4.83
N GLU A 321 -28.07 51.50 5.92
CA GLU A 321 -28.41 52.93 5.97
C GLU A 321 -27.62 53.74 4.93
N LYS A 322 -26.30 53.51 4.82
CA LYS A 322 -25.47 54.14 3.79
C LYS A 322 -25.91 53.76 2.38
N ALA A 323 -26.25 52.49 2.15
CA ALA A 323 -26.68 52.04 0.85
C ALA A 323 -28.04 52.66 0.44
N GLU A 324 -28.97 52.81 1.38
CA GLU A 324 -30.25 53.52 1.16
C GLU A 324 -30.01 55.00 0.82
N GLU A 325 -29.16 55.69 1.58
CA GLU A 325 -28.81 57.08 1.32
C GLU A 325 -28.15 57.27 -0.05
N GLU A 326 -27.18 56.43 -0.40
CA GLU A 326 -26.53 56.50 -1.71
C GLU A 326 -27.48 56.20 -2.86
N LEU A 327 -28.46 55.29 -2.68
CA LEU A 327 -29.47 54.99 -3.70
C LEU A 327 -30.40 56.17 -3.98
N ILE A 328 -30.72 56.98 -2.97
CA ILE A 328 -31.55 58.20 -3.13
C ILE A 328 -30.77 59.26 -3.93
N ASN A 329 -29.44 59.28 -3.80
CA ASN A 329 -28.56 60.29 -4.40
C ASN A 329 -28.01 59.90 -5.79
N ILE A 330 -28.45 58.78 -6.37
CA ILE A 330 -28.11 58.31 -7.72
C ILE A 330 -29.13 58.84 -8.71
#